data_AF-A0A452RGW1-F1
#
_entry.id   AF-A0A452RGW1-F1
#
_cell.length_a   1.000
_cell.length_b   1.000
_cell.length_c   1.000
_cell.angle_alpha   90.00
_cell.angle_beta   90.00
_cell.angle_gamma   90.00
#
_symmetry.space_group_name_H-M   'P 1'
#
loop_
_entity.id
_entity.type
_entity.pdbx_description
1 polymer ?
#
loop_
_entity_poly.entity_id
_entity_poly.type
_entity_poly.pdbx_seq_one_letter_code
_entity_poly.pdbx_strand_id
1 'polypeptide(L)'
;MDIYEDEKMVALYSLVGLGAVGWGTSPDIRCASLLLVPKTLGKEGRLFVLGYALAAIYEGPAANLRYNLNEVIASLGCTVELQVNNTRAAWRVSTAPLRAVFKDLLGSKESLKAKTQNISKSFEDLDAQVNSDTGFTLENTTGSEGTARGAETHGARPPKRRLSTQKMYELKTKLRCSCEGQEYM
;
A
#
# COMPACT_ATOMS: atom_id res chain seq x y z
N MET A 1 -28.45 -37.93 21.51
CA MET A 1 -27.62 -38.53 20.46
C MET A 1 -26.99 -37.40 19.66
N ASP A 2 -25.72 -37.54 19.31
CA ASP A 2 -25.03 -36.60 18.43
C ASP A 2 -25.56 -36.81 17.00
N ILE A 3 -25.93 -35.73 16.29
CA ILE A 3 -26.59 -35.80 14.97
C ILE A 3 -25.75 -36.61 13.97
N TYR A 4 -24.43 -36.58 14.13
CA TYR A 4 -23.48 -37.34 13.33
C TYR A 4 -23.54 -38.86 13.57
N GLU A 5 -23.86 -39.30 14.79
CA GLU A 5 -23.98 -40.73 15.10
C GLU A 5 -25.26 -41.31 14.53
N ASP A 6 -26.37 -40.59 14.58
CA ASP A 6 -27.64 -41.04 13.98
C ASP A 6 -27.51 -41.18 12.45
N GLU A 7 -26.83 -40.25 11.78
CA GLU A 7 -26.57 -40.32 10.33
C GLU A 7 -25.66 -41.49 9.96
N LYS A 8 -24.60 -41.74 10.75
CA LYS A 8 -23.75 -42.93 10.60
C LYS A 8 -24.55 -44.23 10.74
N MET A 9 -25.43 -44.31 11.73
CA MET A 9 -26.24 -45.49 11.97
C MET A 9 -27.21 -45.73 10.82
N VAL A 10 -27.88 -44.69 10.31
CA VAL A 10 -28.76 -44.79 9.13
C VAL A 10 -27.99 -45.24 7.88
N ALA A 11 -26.80 -44.70 7.65
CA ALA A 11 -25.96 -45.10 6.53
C ALA A 11 -25.51 -46.57 6.63
N LEU A 12 -25.13 -47.03 7.83
CA LEU A 12 -24.75 -48.41 8.07
C LEU A 12 -25.93 -49.37 7.89
N TYR A 13 -27.08 -49.06 8.47
CA TYR A 13 -28.27 -49.91 8.36
C TYR A 13 -28.82 -49.98 6.93
N SER A 14 -28.80 -48.86 6.19
CA SER A 14 -29.20 -48.87 4.78
C SER A 14 -28.24 -49.70 3.93
N LEU A 15 -26.92 -49.56 4.11
CA LEU A 15 -25.93 -50.36 3.40
C LEU A 15 -26.09 -51.87 3.68
N VAL A 16 -26.24 -52.23 4.95
CA VAL A 16 -26.46 -53.63 5.36
C VAL A 16 -27.79 -54.16 4.80
N GLY A 17 -28.86 -53.35 4.82
CA GLY A 17 -30.16 -53.70 4.28
C GLY A 17 -30.13 -53.96 2.77
N LEU A 18 -29.52 -53.05 2.00
CA LEU A 18 -29.33 -53.23 0.56
C LEU A 18 -28.45 -54.46 0.25
N GLY A 19 -27.39 -54.68 1.02
CA GLY A 19 -26.54 -55.86 0.90
C GLY A 19 -27.28 -57.16 1.18
N ALA A 20 -28.13 -57.20 2.21
CA ALA A 20 -28.93 -58.37 2.56
C ALA A 20 -30.00 -58.67 1.50
N VAL A 21 -30.68 -57.64 0.97
CA VAL A 21 -31.64 -57.79 -0.13
C VAL A 21 -30.94 -58.26 -1.41
N GLY A 22 -29.77 -57.71 -1.74
CA GLY A 22 -28.97 -58.14 -2.88
C GLY A 22 -28.50 -59.60 -2.74
N TRP A 23 -28.08 -60.00 -1.54
CA TRP A 23 -27.75 -61.39 -1.23
C TRP A 23 -28.96 -62.32 -1.39
N GLY A 24 -30.13 -61.89 -0.94
CA GLY A 24 -31.37 -62.66 -1.04
C GLY A 24 -31.87 -62.85 -2.47
N THR A 25 -31.66 -61.88 -3.34
CA THR A 25 -32.29 -61.84 -4.68
C THR A 25 -31.38 -62.24 -5.83
N SER A 26 -30.06 -62.08 -5.72
CA SER A 26 -29.11 -62.31 -6.83
C SER A 26 -28.15 -63.48 -6.57
N PRO A 27 -28.10 -64.50 -7.45
CA PRO A 27 -27.12 -65.58 -7.39
C PRO A 27 -25.67 -65.09 -7.56
N ASP A 28 -25.45 -64.08 -8.41
CA ASP A 28 -24.13 -63.55 -8.68
C ASP A 28 -23.53 -62.87 -7.46
N ILE A 29 -24.35 -62.12 -6.71
CA ILE A 29 -23.95 -61.48 -5.45
C ILE A 29 -23.57 -62.54 -4.41
N ARG A 30 -24.34 -63.63 -4.30
CA ARG A 30 -24.03 -64.76 -3.40
C ARG A 30 -22.72 -65.45 -3.75
N CYS A 31 -22.44 -65.66 -5.04
CA CYS A 31 -21.20 -66.30 -5.48
C CYS A 31 -19.99 -65.39 -5.26
N ALA A 32 -20.11 -64.11 -5.61
CA ALA A 32 -19.05 -63.13 -5.43
C ALA A 32 -18.64 -63.00 -3.97
N SER A 33 -19.59 -62.92 -3.06
CA SER A 33 -19.32 -62.81 -1.64
C SER A 33 -18.74 -64.08 -1.00
N LEU A 34 -19.21 -65.27 -1.40
CA LEU A 34 -18.65 -66.55 -0.94
C LEU A 34 -17.18 -66.72 -1.36
N LEU A 35 -16.77 -66.07 -2.45
CA LEU A 35 -15.38 -66.07 -2.94
C LEU A 35 -14.53 -64.92 -2.38
N LEU A 36 -15.13 -63.73 -2.21
CA LEU A 36 -14.43 -62.54 -1.73
C LEU A 36 -14.10 -62.62 -0.24
N VAL A 37 -15.03 -63.07 0.60
CA VAL A 37 -14.82 -63.12 2.06
C VAL A 37 -13.63 -64.02 2.43
N PRO A 38 -13.49 -65.25 1.91
CA PRO A 38 -12.32 -66.08 2.17
C PRO A 38 -11.03 -65.52 1.55
N LYS A 39 -11.11 -64.87 0.38
CA LYS A 39 -9.95 -64.22 -0.27
C LYS A 39 -9.41 -63.06 0.57
N THR A 40 -10.28 -62.28 1.20
CA THR A 40 -9.92 -61.17 2.10
C THR A 40 -9.52 -61.63 3.50
N LEU A 41 -9.65 -62.91 3.85
CA LEU A 41 -9.16 -63.49 5.11
C LEU A 41 -7.81 -64.22 4.92
N GLY A 42 -7.31 -64.27 3.69
CA GLY A 42 -6.01 -64.87 3.34
C GLY A 42 -4.83 -63.88 3.41
N LYS A 43 -3.72 -64.24 2.75
CA LYS A 43 -2.47 -63.43 2.74
C LYS A 43 -2.67 -61.99 2.28
N GLU A 44 -3.54 -61.76 1.29
CA GLU A 44 -3.86 -60.43 0.75
C GLU A 44 -4.74 -59.60 1.69
N GLY A 45 -5.54 -60.27 2.52
CA GLY A 45 -6.42 -59.68 3.52
C GLY A 45 -5.72 -58.97 4.67
N ARG A 46 -4.46 -59.34 4.92
CA ARG A 46 -3.66 -58.84 6.04
C ARG A 46 -3.50 -57.32 6.00
N LEU A 47 -3.46 -56.72 4.82
CA LEU A 47 -3.38 -55.27 4.68
C LEU A 47 -4.67 -54.57 5.16
N PHE A 48 -5.84 -55.14 4.89
CA PHE A 48 -7.11 -54.61 5.38
C PHE A 48 -7.21 -54.72 6.90
N VAL A 49 -6.82 -55.86 7.48
CA VAL A 49 -6.80 -56.04 8.93
C VAL A 49 -5.80 -55.09 9.59
N LEU A 50 -4.61 -54.93 9.00
CA LEU A 50 -3.60 -54.00 9.50
C LEU A 50 -4.08 -52.54 9.40
N GLY A 51 -4.74 -52.17 8.29
CA GLY A 51 -5.32 -50.85 8.10
C GLY A 51 -6.44 -50.55 9.10
N TYR A 52 -7.32 -51.52 9.35
CA TYR A 52 -8.35 -51.40 10.37
C TYR A 52 -7.75 -51.26 11.78
N ALA A 53 -6.73 -52.06 12.10
CA ALA A 53 -6.03 -51.96 13.38
C ALA A 53 -5.36 -50.59 13.55
N LEU A 54 -4.69 -50.08 12.51
CA LEU A 54 -4.10 -48.74 12.52
C LEU A 54 -5.15 -47.65 12.71
N ALA A 55 -6.30 -47.74 12.01
CA ALA A 55 -7.39 -46.79 12.18
C ALA A 55 -7.94 -46.79 13.61
N ALA A 56 -8.19 -47.96 14.18
CA ALA A 56 -8.64 -48.11 15.57
C ALA A 56 -7.61 -47.58 16.58
N ILE A 57 -6.32 -47.81 16.34
CA ILE A 57 -5.25 -47.25 17.18
C ILE A 57 -5.20 -45.72 17.07
N TYR A 58 -5.47 -45.16 15.89
CA TYR A 58 -5.37 -43.72 15.65
C TYR A 58 -6.56 -42.91 16.18
N GLU A 59 -7.73 -43.53 16.42
CA GLU A 59 -8.89 -42.86 17.02
C GLU A 59 -8.57 -42.26 18.39
N GLY A 60 -7.78 -42.95 19.23
CA GLY A 60 -7.38 -42.49 20.55
C GLY A 60 -6.52 -41.20 20.51
N PRO A 61 -5.33 -41.24 19.87
CA PRO A 61 -4.49 -40.06 19.70
C PRO A 61 -5.20 -38.90 19.01
N ALA A 62 -6.04 -39.17 18.00
CA ALA A 62 -6.79 -38.14 17.30
C ALA A 62 -7.81 -37.45 18.20
N ALA A 63 -8.55 -38.20 19.03
CA ALA A 63 -9.49 -37.62 20.00
C ALA A 63 -8.77 -36.78 21.06
N ASN A 64 -7.64 -37.28 21.59
CA ASN A 64 -6.83 -36.54 22.55
C ASN A 64 -6.25 -35.25 21.97
N LEU A 65 -5.74 -35.29 20.74
CA LEU A 65 -5.22 -34.11 20.07
C LEU A 65 -6.32 -33.08 19.81
N ARG A 66 -7.50 -33.51 19.34
CA ARG A 66 -8.66 -32.62 19.14
C ARG A 66 -9.07 -31.91 20.42
N TYR A 67 -9.12 -32.64 21.53
CA TYR A 67 -9.46 -32.06 22.83
C TYR A 67 -8.47 -30.96 23.23
N ASN A 68 -7.16 -31.25 23.18
CA ASN A 68 -6.13 -30.26 23.50
C ASN A 68 -6.14 -29.07 22.54
N LEU A 69 -6.37 -29.30 21.24
CA LEU A 69 -6.45 -28.24 20.24
C LEU A 69 -7.63 -27.30 20.51
N ASN A 70 -8.80 -27.83 20.90
CA ASN A 70 -9.96 -27.00 21.22
C ASN A 70 -9.67 -26.05 22.39
N GLU A 71 -8.97 -26.53 23.42
CA GLU A 71 -8.56 -25.70 24.56
C GLU A 71 -7.54 -24.62 24.14
N VAL A 72 -6.55 -24.99 23.30
CA VAL A 72 -5.59 -24.04 22.75
C VAL A 72 -6.28 -22.97 21.92
N ILE A 73 -7.25 -23.34 21.07
CA ILE A 73 -8.04 -22.40 20.27
C ILE A 73 -8.81 -21.43 21.17
N ALA A 74 -9.44 -21.93 22.24
CA ALA A 74 -10.14 -21.09 23.21
C ALA A 74 -9.21 -20.08 23.91
N SER A 75 -8.03 -20.54 24.37
CA SER A 75 -7.02 -19.67 25.00
C SER A 75 -6.44 -18.64 24.03
N LEU A 76 -6.20 -19.03 22.77
CA LEU A 76 -5.75 -18.11 21.72
C LEU A 76 -6.81 -17.05 21.40
N GLY A 77 -8.10 -17.41 21.39
CA GLY A 77 -9.20 -16.46 21.23
C GLY A 77 -9.14 -15.33 22.25
N CYS A 78 -9.03 -15.67 23.54
CA CYS A 78 -8.91 -14.68 24.61
C CYS A 78 -7.64 -13.81 24.48
N THR A 79 -6.52 -14.42 24.07
CA THR A 79 -5.24 -13.69 23.88
C THR A 79 -5.33 -12.70 22.72
N VAL A 80 -5.93 -13.11 21.60
CA VAL A 80 -6.09 -12.26 20.41
C VAL A 80 -7.07 -11.12 20.69
N GLU A 81 -8.17 -11.37 21.41
CA GLU A 81 -9.10 -10.31 21.84
C GLU A 81 -8.39 -9.26 22.70
N LEU A 82 -7.59 -9.70 23.67
CA LEU A 82 -6.82 -8.81 24.54
C LEU A 82 -5.76 -8.03 23.74
N GLN A 83 -5.07 -8.67 22.79
CA GLN A 83 -4.10 -8.00 21.92
C GLN A 83 -4.78 -6.95 21.05
N VAL A 84 -5.88 -7.29 20.38
CA VAL A 84 -6.63 -6.35 19.53
C VAL A 84 -7.11 -5.15 20.33
N ASN A 85 -7.62 -5.37 21.54
CA ASN A 85 -8.13 -4.27 22.37
C ASN A 85 -7.01 -3.32 22.82
N ASN A 86 -5.90 -3.86 23.35
CA ASN A 86 -4.76 -3.05 23.76
C ASN A 86 -4.10 -2.34 22.56
N THR A 87 -3.93 -3.02 21.43
CA THR A 87 -3.39 -2.41 20.20
C THR A 87 -4.31 -1.30 19.70
N ARG A 88 -5.64 -1.49 19.72
CA ARG A 88 -6.59 -0.44 19.34
C ARG A 88 -6.51 0.77 20.26
N ALA A 89 -6.42 0.55 21.58
CA ALA A 89 -6.28 1.63 22.56
C ALA A 89 -4.96 2.40 22.35
N ALA A 90 -3.83 1.68 22.23
CA ALA A 90 -2.53 2.27 21.95
C ALA A 90 -2.52 3.04 20.62
N TRP A 91 -3.12 2.49 19.57
CA TRP A 91 -3.25 3.13 18.26
C TRP A 91 -4.10 4.40 18.31
N ARG A 92 -5.23 4.37 19.04
CA ARG A 92 -6.11 5.55 19.21
C ARG A 92 -5.35 6.70 19.85
N VAL A 93 -4.56 6.41 20.89
CA VAL A 93 -3.74 7.41 21.60
C VAL A 93 -2.59 7.90 20.72
N SER A 94 -1.85 6.99 20.06
CA SER A 94 -0.71 7.39 19.21
C SER A 94 -1.13 8.20 17.98
N THR A 95 -2.31 7.93 17.42
CA THR A 95 -2.84 8.65 16.25
C THR A 95 -3.68 9.89 16.61
N ALA A 96 -4.00 10.10 17.88
CA ALA A 96 -4.76 11.28 18.33
C ALA A 96 -4.15 12.63 17.89
N PRO A 97 -2.83 12.91 18.09
CA PRO A 97 -2.25 14.19 17.70
C PRO A 97 -2.27 14.41 16.19
N LEU A 98 -1.94 13.39 15.40
CA LEU A 98 -2.03 13.46 13.93
C LEU A 98 -3.46 13.78 13.48
N ARG A 99 -4.45 13.09 14.05
CA ARG A 99 -5.87 13.31 13.73
C ARG A 99 -6.32 14.74 14.09
N ALA A 100 -5.82 15.30 15.19
CA ALA A 100 -6.07 16.69 15.57
C ALA A 100 -5.46 17.67 14.56
N VAL A 101 -4.18 17.50 14.19
CA VAL A 101 -3.51 18.35 13.20
C VAL A 101 -4.22 18.31 11.85
N PHE A 102 -4.57 17.13 11.34
CA PHE A 102 -5.31 17.01 10.08
C PHE A 102 -6.70 17.67 10.15
N LYS A 103 -7.39 17.55 11.30
CA LYS A 103 -8.69 18.20 11.50
C LYS A 103 -8.56 19.72 11.50
N ASP A 104 -7.54 20.28 12.15
CA ASP A 104 -7.30 21.72 12.21
C ASP A 104 -6.88 22.28 10.84
N LEU A 105 -6.05 21.54 10.10
CA LEU A 105 -5.68 21.89 8.72
C LEU A 105 -6.90 21.90 7.79
N LEU A 106 -7.78 20.90 7.89
CA LEU A 106 -9.02 20.84 7.12
C LEU A 106 -10.00 21.94 7.52
N GLY A 107 -10.13 22.22 8.82
CA GLY A 107 -10.96 23.33 9.32
C GLY A 107 -10.44 24.70 8.90
N SER A 108 -9.12 24.84 8.79
CA SER A 108 -8.44 26.07 8.37
C SER A 108 -8.19 26.15 6.86
N LYS A 109 -8.79 25.26 6.06
CA LYS A 109 -8.52 25.13 4.62
C LYS A 109 -8.67 26.46 3.88
N GLU A 110 -9.77 27.18 4.10
CA GLU A 110 -10.05 28.42 3.37
C GLU A 110 -9.14 29.57 3.83
N SER A 111 -8.81 29.66 5.13
CA SER A 111 -7.89 30.68 5.63
C SER A 111 -6.44 30.40 5.17
N LEU A 112 -6.06 29.13 5.10
CA LEU A 112 -4.76 28.69 4.60
C LEU A 112 -4.66 28.93 3.10
N LYS A 113 -5.70 28.59 2.32
CA LYS A 113 -5.78 28.90 0.88
C LYS A 113 -5.68 30.41 0.62
N ALA A 114 -6.41 31.22 1.39
CA ALA A 114 -6.35 32.68 1.28
C ALA A 114 -4.96 33.23 1.62
N LYS A 115 -4.32 32.74 2.70
CA LYS A 115 -2.95 33.13 3.05
C LYS A 115 -1.94 32.71 1.97
N THR A 116 -2.03 31.49 1.44
CA THR A 116 -1.17 31.02 0.36
C THR A 116 -1.35 31.85 -0.91
N GLN A 117 -2.59 32.18 -1.28
CA GLN A 117 -2.86 33.04 -2.43
C GLN A 117 -2.34 34.47 -2.20
N ASN A 118 -2.48 35.01 -1.00
CA ASN A 118 -1.96 36.33 -0.67
C ASN A 118 -0.43 36.38 -0.77
N ILE A 119 0.25 35.39 -0.18
CA ILE A 119 1.71 35.25 -0.28
C ILE A 119 2.15 35.10 -1.73
N SER A 120 1.48 34.24 -2.51
CA SER A 120 1.77 34.07 -3.95
C SER A 120 1.65 35.39 -4.71
N LYS A 121 0.59 36.16 -4.43
CA LYS A 121 0.37 37.46 -5.06
C LYS A 121 1.43 38.48 -4.66
N SER A 122 1.90 38.47 -3.40
CA SER A 122 3.01 39.32 -2.97
C SER A 122 4.31 38.97 -3.68
N PHE A 123 4.59 37.69 -3.90
CA PHE A 123 5.77 37.28 -4.68
C PHE A 123 5.66 37.67 -6.15
N GLU A 124 4.48 37.56 -6.74
CA GLU A 124 4.22 37.99 -8.14
C GLU A 124 4.41 39.50 -8.32
N ASP A 125 3.95 40.31 -7.36
CA ASP A 125 4.16 41.76 -7.37
C ASP A 125 5.64 42.14 -7.21
N LEU A 126 6.36 41.45 -6.32
CA LEU A 126 7.81 41.64 -6.17
C LEU A 126 8.57 41.24 -7.42
N ASP A 127 8.21 40.13 -8.05
CA ASP A 127 8.81 39.68 -9.30
C ASP A 127 8.53 40.67 -10.45
N ALA A 128 7.31 41.20 -10.53
CA ALA A 128 6.94 42.23 -11.49
C ALA A 128 7.72 43.54 -11.30
N GLN A 129 7.93 43.97 -10.04
CA GLN A 129 8.76 45.13 -9.74
C GLN A 129 10.22 44.91 -10.15
N VAL A 130 10.79 43.73 -9.85
CA VAL A 130 12.17 43.38 -10.19
C VAL A 130 12.37 43.29 -11.71
N ASN A 131 11.39 42.74 -12.43
CA ASN A 131 11.42 42.61 -13.89
C ASN A 131 10.96 43.87 -14.64
N SER A 132 10.49 44.92 -13.94
CA SER A 132 10.00 46.15 -14.58
C SER A 132 11.15 47.02 -15.11
N ASP A 133 10.99 47.53 -16.34
CA ASP A 133 11.93 48.48 -16.96
C ASP A 133 11.66 49.95 -16.54
N THR A 134 10.81 50.18 -15.53
CA THR A 134 10.49 51.55 -15.05
C THR A 134 11.70 52.18 -14.37
N GLY A 135 12.18 53.28 -14.97
CA GLY A 135 13.47 53.92 -14.67
C GLY A 135 14.45 53.90 -15.86
N PHE A 136 14.13 53.16 -16.92
CA PHE A 136 14.92 53.07 -18.16
C PHE A 136 14.33 53.84 -19.36
N THR A 137 13.46 54.84 -19.15
CA THR A 137 12.97 55.71 -20.23
C THR A 137 14.04 56.73 -20.62
N LEU A 138 14.73 56.47 -21.73
CA LEU A 138 15.47 57.50 -22.45
C LEU A 138 14.46 58.45 -23.10
N GLU A 139 14.36 59.66 -22.57
CA GLU A 139 13.62 60.76 -23.19
C GLU A 139 14.26 61.09 -24.54
N ASN A 140 13.70 60.54 -25.61
CA ASN A 140 13.96 61.01 -26.97
C ASN A 140 12.85 62.02 -27.32
N THR A 141 13.04 63.28 -26.94
CA THR A 141 12.28 64.40 -27.51
C THR A 141 13.16 65.13 -28.52
N THR A 142 12.82 64.91 -29.77
CA THR A 142 13.28 65.59 -30.99
C THR A 142 12.87 67.07 -31.00
N GLY A 143 13.72 67.99 -31.48
CA GLY A 143 13.26 69.32 -31.92
C GLY A 143 14.31 70.43 -32.13
N SER A 144 14.62 70.69 -33.41
CA SER A 144 14.93 71.98 -34.06
C SER A 144 16.02 72.96 -33.58
N GLU A 145 17.02 73.10 -34.46
CA GLU A 145 17.56 74.34 -35.06
C GLU A 145 18.04 75.52 -34.19
N GLY A 146 19.31 75.91 -34.40
CA GLY A 146 19.75 77.30 -34.23
C GLY A 146 21.16 77.55 -33.69
N THR A 147 22.15 77.59 -34.58
CA THR A 147 23.26 78.56 -34.60
C THR A 147 24.46 78.43 -33.62
N ALA A 148 25.60 78.13 -34.25
CA ALA A 148 26.95 78.68 -34.08
C ALA A 148 27.96 78.11 -33.05
N ARG A 149 29.06 77.63 -33.66
CA ARG A 149 30.49 77.76 -33.31
C ARG A 149 31.07 76.92 -32.16
N GLY A 150 31.91 75.97 -32.57
CA GLY A 150 33.32 75.95 -32.11
C GLY A 150 33.81 74.68 -31.40
N ALA A 151 34.71 73.97 -32.09
CA ALA A 151 35.83 73.17 -31.57
C ALA A 151 35.59 71.76 -30.96
N GLU A 152 35.96 70.76 -31.78
CA GLU A 152 36.81 69.57 -31.51
C GLU A 152 36.60 68.71 -30.25
N THR A 153 36.32 67.40 -30.43
CA THR A 153 37.14 66.26 -29.93
C THR A 153 36.53 64.88 -30.24
N HIS A 154 37.32 64.02 -30.88
CA HIS A 154 37.49 62.57 -30.73
C HIS A 154 36.29 61.62 -30.43
N GLY A 155 36.07 60.69 -31.36
CA GLY A 155 35.86 59.25 -31.07
C GLY A 155 34.44 58.78 -30.77
N ALA A 156 33.69 58.39 -31.81
CA ALA A 156 32.40 57.72 -31.70
C ALA A 156 32.53 56.33 -31.03
N ARG A 157 31.98 56.17 -29.82
CA ARG A 157 31.85 54.89 -29.11
C ARG A 157 30.47 54.29 -29.42
N PRO A 158 30.35 52.98 -29.72
CA PRO A 158 29.05 52.38 -30.04
C PRO A 158 28.12 52.44 -28.82
N PRO A 159 26.79 52.47 -29.03
CA PRO A 159 25.82 52.68 -27.96
C PRO A 159 25.89 51.48 -27.01
N LYS A 160 26.23 51.74 -25.73
CA LYS A 160 26.16 50.73 -24.69
C LYS A 160 24.71 50.25 -24.60
N ARG A 161 24.41 49.02 -25.04
CA ARG A 161 23.21 48.30 -24.61
C ARG A 161 23.27 48.24 -23.09
N ARG A 162 22.48 49.06 -22.42
CA ARG A 162 22.43 49.07 -20.96
C ARG A 162 21.56 47.88 -20.53
N LEU A 163 22.21 46.89 -19.92
CA LEU A 163 21.54 45.74 -19.32
C LEU A 163 20.80 46.19 -18.06
N SER A 164 19.64 45.59 -17.79
CA SER A 164 18.94 45.76 -16.51
C SER A 164 19.85 45.30 -15.36
N THR A 165 19.63 45.86 -14.17
CA THR A 165 20.36 45.50 -12.95
C THR A 165 20.30 44.00 -12.70
N GLN A 166 19.15 43.37 -12.88
CA GLN A 166 18.99 41.92 -12.75
C GLN A 166 19.84 41.13 -13.75
N LYS A 167 19.87 41.54 -15.04
CA LYS A 167 20.75 40.89 -16.02
C LYS A 167 22.23 41.13 -15.74
N MET A 168 22.58 42.28 -15.15
CA MET A 168 23.95 42.55 -14.73
C MET A 168 24.37 41.67 -13.55
N TYR A 169 23.50 41.48 -12.56
CA TYR A 169 23.75 40.54 -11.46
C TYR A 169 23.76 39.09 -11.95
N GLU A 170 22.83 38.69 -12.83
CA GLU A 170 22.80 37.36 -13.44
C GLU A 170 24.10 37.07 -14.21
N LEU A 171 24.58 38.02 -15.01
CA LEU A 171 25.81 37.86 -15.78
C LEU A 171 27.04 37.84 -14.86
N LYS A 172 27.07 38.65 -13.78
CA LYS A 172 28.13 38.62 -12.76
C LYS A 172 28.16 37.28 -12.01
N THR A 173 27.01 36.72 -11.70
CA THR A 173 26.90 35.40 -11.04
C THR A 173 27.32 34.28 -11.99
N LYS A 174 26.85 34.29 -13.25
CA LYS A 174 27.29 33.32 -14.27
C LYS A 174 28.79 33.39 -14.53
N LEU A 175 29.38 34.58 -14.58
CA LEU A 175 30.83 34.75 -14.73
C LEU A 175 31.60 34.24 -13.52
N ARG A 176 31.11 34.42 -12.28
CA ARG A 176 31.72 33.81 -11.10
C ARG A 176 31.70 32.28 -11.16
N CYS A 177 30.59 31.68 -11.60
CA CYS A 177 30.51 30.24 -11.80
C CYS A 177 31.46 29.75 -12.91
N SER A 178 31.73 30.54 -13.95
CA SER A 178 32.76 30.21 -14.95
C SER A 178 34.19 30.35 -14.41
N CYS A 179 34.46 31.27 -13.48
CA CYS A 179 35.78 31.40 -12.83
C CYS A 179 36.08 30.24 -11.87
N GLU A 180 35.10 29.76 -11.08
CA GLU A 180 35.29 28.59 -10.20
C GLU A 180 35.39 27.27 -10.98
N GLY A 181 34.85 27.19 -12.21
CA GLY A 181 35.04 26.04 -13.10
C GLY A 181 36.41 26.01 -13.80
N GLN A 182 37.19 27.09 -13.72
CA GLN A 182 38.52 27.19 -14.33
C GLN A 182 39.67 26.97 -13.33
N GLU A 183 39.34 26.75 -12.05
CA GLU A 183 40.29 26.41 -10.98
C GLU A 183 40.51 24.88 -10.82
N TYR A 184 39.86 24.07 -11.68
CA TYR A 184 40.01 22.60 -11.72
C TYR A 184 40.39 22.07 -13.12
N MET A 185 41.29 22.75 -13.82
CA MET A 185 42.04 22.20 -14.97
C MET A 185 43.48 22.73 -14.93
#